data_AF-A0ABD2S219-F1
#
_entry.id   AF-A0ABD2S219-F1
#
_cell.length_a   1.000
_cell.length_b   1.000
_cell.length_c   1.000
_cell.angle_alpha   90.00
_cell.angle_beta   90.00
_cell.angle_gamma   90.00
#
_symmetry.space_group_name_H-M   'P 1'
#
loop_
_entity.id
_entity.type
_entity.pdbx_description
1 polymer ?
#
loop_
_entity_poly.entity_id
_entity_poly.type
_entity_poly.pdbx_seq_one_letter_code
_entity_poly.pdbx_strand_id
1 'polypeptide(L)'
;MEECPNCCRRSKRDIRDGIESEKIQQIVDHISSKFCKRARSLSYLQDIVGINAHLEKLKSLLQIEINDVRIVGIWGIGGIGKTTIAKAIFHTLSHQFKATCFLANVKENAEKNQLHSLQNTLFSELLGKKDDYVYNEYNGKCMIQSRLCSMKVLIVLDDIDHDVIWII
;
A
#
# COMPACT_ATOMS: atom_id res chain seq x y z
N MET A 1 3.26 -19.89 -70.36
CA MET A 1 1.88 -19.57 -69.97
C MET A 1 1.61 -20.36 -68.70
N GLU A 2 1.88 -19.75 -67.55
CA GLU A 2 0.87 -19.10 -66.67
C GLU A 2 -0.01 -20.16 -65.99
N GLU A 3 -0.25 -20.23 -64.68
CA GLU A 3 0.04 -19.44 -63.47
C GLU A 3 -0.02 -20.44 -62.28
N CYS A 4 0.61 -20.15 -61.13
CA CYS A 4 0.21 -20.75 -59.85
C CYS A 4 -0.39 -19.65 -58.95
N PRO A 5 -1.68 -19.73 -58.55
CA PRO A 5 -2.30 -18.77 -57.66
C PRO A 5 -2.01 -19.11 -56.19
N ASN A 6 -1.95 -18.07 -55.36
CA ASN A 6 -1.91 -18.11 -53.89
C ASN A 6 -0.54 -18.34 -53.22
N CYS A 7 0.39 -17.40 -53.39
CA CYS A 7 1.34 -17.10 -52.32
C CYS A 7 0.74 -16.01 -51.41
N CYS A 8 0.05 -16.44 -50.36
CA CYS A 8 -0.59 -15.59 -49.38
C CYS A 8 0.46 -14.72 -48.66
N ARG A 9 0.68 -13.48 -49.11
CA ARG A 9 1.35 -12.43 -48.33
C ARG A 9 0.41 -11.96 -47.21
N ARG A 10 0.06 -12.86 -46.27
CA ARG A 10 -0.63 -12.46 -45.05
C ARG A 10 0.37 -11.66 -44.22
N SER A 11 0.08 -10.37 -44.18
CA SER A 11 0.90 -9.25 -43.76
C SER A 11 1.58 -9.50 -42.41
N LYS A 12 2.91 -9.52 -42.38
CA LYS A 12 3.71 -9.40 -41.13
C LYS A 12 3.33 -8.18 -40.28
N ARG A 13 2.60 -7.21 -40.84
CA ARG A 13 2.10 -6.03 -40.11
C ARG A 13 0.93 -6.37 -39.18
N ASP A 14 -0.05 -7.17 -39.63
CA ASP A 14 -1.22 -7.54 -38.81
C ASP A 14 -0.85 -8.30 -37.53
N ILE A 15 0.17 -9.17 -37.61
CA ILE A 15 0.64 -9.93 -36.44
C ILE A 15 1.33 -9.00 -35.43
N ARG A 16 2.07 -8.00 -35.91
CA ARG A 16 2.75 -7.03 -35.04
C ARG A 16 1.74 -6.11 -34.36
N ASP A 17 0.76 -5.62 -35.11
CA ASP A 17 -0.32 -4.77 -34.59
C ASP A 17 -1.18 -5.52 -33.54
N GLY A 18 -1.44 -6.82 -33.76
CA GLY A 18 -2.12 -7.67 -32.78
C GLY A 18 -1.34 -7.86 -31.47
N ILE A 19 -0.02 -8.09 -31.53
CA ILE A 19 0.83 -8.25 -30.34
C ILE A 19 1.00 -6.94 -29.57
N GLU A 20 1.12 -5.81 -30.27
CA GLU A 20 1.20 -4.49 -29.65
C GLU A 20 -0.13 -4.13 -28.97
N SER A 21 -1.26 -4.42 -29.60
CA SER A 21 -2.60 -4.26 -29.02
C SER A 21 -2.79 -5.10 -27.74
N GLU A 22 -2.36 -6.36 -27.72
CA GLU A 22 -2.48 -7.22 -26.54
C GLU A 22 -1.65 -6.71 -25.36
N LYS A 23 -0.42 -6.23 -25.62
CA LYS A 23 0.42 -5.61 -24.58
C LYS A 23 -0.19 -4.33 -24.01
N ILE A 24 -0.75 -3.50 -24.88
CA ILE A 24 -1.45 -2.27 -24.45
C ILE A 24 -2.66 -2.66 -23.59
N GLN A 25 -3.44 -3.67 -24.00
CA GLN A 25 -4.59 -4.15 -23.24
C GLN A 25 -4.18 -4.64 -21.85
N GLN A 26 -3.09 -5.40 -21.72
CA GLN A 26 -2.57 -5.84 -20.42
C GLN A 26 -2.20 -4.66 -19.51
N ILE A 27 -1.62 -3.59 -20.07
CA ILE A 27 -1.31 -2.36 -19.32
C ILE A 27 -2.61 -1.67 -18.89
N VAL A 28 -3.57 -1.51 -19.80
CA VAL A 28 -4.88 -0.90 -19.52
C VAL A 28 -5.62 -1.67 -18.43
N ASP A 29 -5.64 -3.00 -18.51
CA ASP A 29 -6.28 -3.87 -17.51
C ASP A 29 -5.57 -3.78 -16.15
N HIS A 30 -4.23 -3.73 -16.15
CA HIS A 30 -3.47 -3.56 -14.93
C HIS A 30 -3.78 -2.22 -14.24
N ILE A 31 -3.76 -1.12 -15.00
CA ILE A 31 -4.06 0.23 -14.50
C ILE A 31 -5.52 0.30 -14.03
N SER A 32 -6.47 -0.19 -14.84
CA SER A 32 -7.90 -0.19 -14.52
C SER A 32 -8.20 -1.00 -13.27
N SER A 33 -7.59 -2.19 -13.13
CA SER A 33 -7.80 -3.03 -11.95
C SER A 33 -7.27 -2.37 -10.66
N LYS A 34 -6.13 -1.66 -10.73
CA LYS A 34 -5.57 -0.90 -9.60
C LYS A 34 -6.44 0.30 -9.25
N PHE A 35 -6.91 1.04 -10.26
CA PHE A 35 -7.79 2.20 -10.05
C PHE A 35 -9.14 1.80 -9.47
N CYS A 36 -9.80 0.78 -10.01
CA CYS A 36 -11.07 0.26 -9.51
C CYS A 36 -10.96 -0.25 -8.06
N LYS A 37 -9.85 -0.92 -7.70
CA LYS A 37 -9.59 -1.33 -6.31
C LYS A 37 -9.48 -0.13 -5.37
N ARG A 38 -8.78 0.93 -5.77
CA ARG A 38 -8.67 2.16 -4.99
C ARG A 38 -10.01 2.89 -4.89
N ALA A 39 -10.74 3.05 -5.99
CA ALA A 39 -12.03 3.72 -6.02
C ALA A 39 -13.06 3.05 -5.10
N ARG A 40 -13.16 1.71 -5.14
CA ARG A 40 -14.00 0.94 -4.21
C ARG A 40 -13.56 1.05 -2.76
N SER A 41 -12.26 1.19 -2.51
CA SER A 41 -11.73 1.36 -1.16
C SER A 41 -12.07 2.74 -0.57
N LEU A 42 -12.12 3.77 -1.43
CA LEU A 42 -12.46 5.14 -1.04
C LEU A 42 -13.97 5.39 -0.96
N SER A 43 -14.82 4.63 -1.66
CA SER A 43 -16.27 4.85 -1.64
C SER A 43 -16.90 4.65 -0.27
N TYR A 44 -16.47 3.63 0.50
CA TYR A 44 -16.94 3.42 1.87
C TYR A 44 -16.56 4.58 2.81
N LEU A 45 -15.51 5.35 2.49
CA LEU A 45 -15.13 6.49 3.32
C LEU A 45 -16.17 7.62 3.27
N GLN A 46 -16.99 7.68 2.22
CA GLN A 46 -18.09 8.64 2.10
C GLN A 46 -19.17 8.40 3.16
N ASP A 47 -19.29 7.17 3.67
CA ASP A 47 -20.23 6.81 4.72
C ASP A 47 -19.72 7.18 6.13
N ILE A 48 -18.44 7.57 6.25
CA ILE A 48 -17.84 7.97 7.53
C ILE A 48 -18.05 9.47 7.75
N VAL A 49 -19.02 9.79 8.60
CA VAL A 49 -19.32 11.18 8.97
C VAL A 49 -18.10 11.86 9.59
N GLY A 50 -17.75 13.06 9.08
CA GLY A 50 -16.66 13.87 9.61
C GLY A 50 -15.25 13.43 9.20
N ILE A 51 -15.11 12.44 8.30
CA ILE A 51 -13.80 11.95 7.87
C ILE A 51 -12.90 13.04 7.30
N ASN A 52 -13.48 14.00 6.55
CA ASN A 52 -12.72 15.12 5.99
C ASN A 52 -12.08 15.98 7.10
N ALA A 53 -12.79 16.25 8.19
CA ALA A 53 -12.25 17.02 9.31
C ALA A 53 -11.09 16.28 10.00
N HIS A 54 -11.23 14.96 10.19
CA HIS A 54 -10.16 14.12 10.72
C HIS A 54 -8.94 14.08 9.79
N LEU A 55 -9.15 13.95 8.48
CA LEU A 55 -8.09 13.96 7.47
C LEU A 55 -7.34 15.30 7.45
N GLU A 56 -8.04 16.42 7.46
CA GLU A 56 -7.40 17.74 7.44
C GLU A 56 -6.59 18.00 8.73
N LYS A 57 -7.17 17.66 9.90
CA LYS A 57 -6.44 17.73 11.17
C LYS A 57 -5.17 16.88 11.13
N LEU A 58 -5.26 15.68 10.58
CA LEU A 58 -4.16 14.74 10.57
C LEU A 58 -3.10 15.08 9.52
N LYS A 59 -3.47 15.58 8.34
CA LYS A 59 -2.52 16.14 7.37
C LYS A 59 -1.73 17.30 7.99
N SER A 60 -2.40 18.15 8.75
CA SER A 60 -1.77 19.25 9.49
C SER A 60 -0.77 18.74 10.53
N LEU A 61 -1.13 17.70 11.29
CA LEU A 61 -0.23 17.08 12.29
C LEU A 61 0.94 16.33 11.65
N LEU A 62 0.70 15.57 10.58
CA LEU A 62 1.74 14.84 9.86
C LEU A 62 2.67 15.76 9.08
N GLN A 63 2.25 16.99 8.77
CA GLN A 63 3.02 17.96 7.99
C GLN A 63 3.66 17.30 6.76
N ILE A 64 2.85 16.61 5.95
CA ILE A 64 3.29 15.66 4.90
C ILE A 64 4.31 16.27 3.91
N GLU A 65 4.39 17.59 3.82
CA GLU A 65 5.32 18.33 2.96
C GLU A 65 6.74 18.44 3.54
N ILE A 66 6.93 18.19 4.83
CA ILE A 66 8.22 18.24 5.52
C ILE A 66 8.86 16.84 5.51
N ASN A 67 10.12 16.76 5.11
CA ASN A 67 10.90 15.50 5.10
C ASN A 67 11.47 15.18 6.49
N ASP A 68 10.59 14.90 7.46
CA ASP A 68 10.95 14.49 8.82
C ASP A 68 10.08 13.31 9.27
N VAL A 69 10.51 12.59 10.32
CA VAL A 69 9.71 11.51 10.92
C VAL A 69 8.69 12.12 11.87
N ARG A 70 7.42 11.78 11.66
CA ARG A 70 6.30 12.23 12.50
C ARG A 70 5.57 11.03 13.05
N ILE A 71 5.15 11.13 14.30
CA ILE A 71 4.39 10.08 14.95
C ILE A 71 3.13 10.72 15.53
N VAL A 72 1.96 10.24 15.10
CA VAL A 72 0.66 10.73 15.52
C VAL A 72 -0.10 9.60 16.20
N GLY A 73 -0.50 9.84 17.44
CA GLY A 73 -1.39 8.94 18.19
C GLY A 73 -2.86 9.31 17.98
N ILE A 74 -3.69 8.34 17.61
CA ILE A 74 -5.16 8.46 17.68
C ILE A 74 -5.60 7.76 18.96
N TRP A 75 -6.08 8.52 19.92
CA TRP A 75 -6.60 7.98 21.19
C TRP A 75 -8.09 8.26 21.39
N GLY A 76 -8.73 7.48 22.25
CA GLY A 76 -10.14 7.66 22.61
C GLY A 76 -10.77 6.40 23.20
N ILE A 77 -12.00 6.51 23.67
CA ILE A 77 -12.75 5.43 24.31
C ILE A 77 -12.91 4.23 23.35
N GLY A 78 -12.97 3.02 23.91
CA GLY A 78 -13.29 1.80 23.15
C GLY A 78 -14.62 1.92 22.38
N GLY A 79 -14.68 1.36 21.18
CA GLY A 79 -15.91 1.34 20.37
C GLY A 79 -16.22 2.61 19.57
N ILE A 80 -15.43 3.69 19.69
CA ILE A 80 -15.65 4.96 18.96
C ILE A 80 -15.28 4.89 17.46
N GLY A 81 -14.65 3.79 17.01
CA GLY A 81 -14.23 3.62 15.61
C GLY A 81 -12.84 4.14 15.27
N LYS A 82 -11.89 4.19 16.23
CA LYS A 82 -10.49 4.60 16.00
C LYS A 82 -9.86 3.87 14.81
N THR A 83 -9.99 2.55 14.77
CA THR A 83 -9.48 1.70 13.70
C THR A 83 -10.12 2.02 12.34
N THR A 84 -11.40 2.35 12.33
CA THR A 84 -12.11 2.77 11.11
C THR A 84 -11.54 4.08 10.56
N ILE A 85 -11.29 5.05 11.44
CA ILE A 85 -10.65 6.33 11.08
C ILE A 85 -9.22 6.08 10.58
N ALA A 86 -8.43 5.25 11.27
CA ALA A 86 -7.06 4.91 10.87
C ALA A 86 -7.00 4.25 9.48
N LYS A 87 -7.92 3.31 9.18
CA LYS A 87 -8.06 2.69 7.86
C LYS A 87 -8.42 3.70 6.79
N ALA A 88 -9.35 4.61 7.09
CA ALA A 88 -9.76 5.67 6.20
C ALA A 88 -8.58 6.61 5.85
N ILE A 89 -7.80 6.99 6.85
CA ILE A 89 -6.59 7.78 6.68
C ILE A 89 -5.59 7.05 5.80
N PHE A 90 -5.28 5.79 6.12
CA PHE A 90 -4.36 4.98 5.35
C PHE A 90 -4.77 4.94 3.86
N HIS A 91 -6.00 4.53 3.56
CA HIS A 91 -6.49 4.46 2.18
C HIS A 91 -6.43 5.82 1.47
N THR A 92 -6.70 6.91 2.18
CA THR A 92 -6.66 8.26 1.61
C THR A 92 -5.25 8.73 1.34
N LEU A 93 -4.31 8.55 2.28
CA LEU A 93 -2.98 9.14 2.21
C LEU A 93 -1.94 8.26 1.53
N SER A 94 -2.16 6.94 1.45
CA SER A 94 -1.13 6.00 0.98
C SER A 94 -0.55 6.32 -0.39
N HIS A 95 -1.31 6.96 -1.27
CA HIS A 95 -0.84 7.35 -2.60
C HIS A 95 0.24 8.45 -2.60
N GLN A 96 0.40 9.18 -1.51
CA GLN A 96 1.38 10.26 -1.36
C GLN A 96 2.74 9.78 -0.85
N PHE A 97 2.85 8.50 -0.52
CA PHE A 97 4.03 7.86 0.04
C PHE A 97 4.58 6.82 -0.93
N LYS A 98 5.90 6.60 -0.89
CA LYS A 98 6.58 5.62 -1.76
C LYS A 98 6.27 4.17 -1.35
N ALA A 99 6.07 3.94 -0.06
CA ALA A 99 5.71 2.65 0.50
C ALA A 99 4.77 2.85 1.69
N THR A 100 3.88 1.89 1.91
CA THR A 100 2.85 2.01 2.94
C THR A 100 2.53 0.66 3.56
N CYS A 101 2.34 0.59 4.87
CA CYS A 101 2.01 -0.63 5.59
C CYS A 101 0.93 -0.39 6.63
N PHE A 102 -0.06 -1.29 6.70
CA PHE A 102 -1.08 -1.29 7.75
C PHE A 102 -0.96 -2.57 8.55
N LEU A 103 -0.42 -2.47 9.76
CA LEU A 103 -0.32 -3.59 10.69
C LEU A 103 -1.52 -3.55 11.64
N ALA A 104 -2.45 -4.49 11.45
CA ALA A 104 -3.60 -4.70 12.31
C ALA A 104 -3.25 -5.59 13.51
N ASN A 105 -3.96 -5.43 14.62
CA ASN A 105 -3.90 -6.29 15.81
C ASN A 105 -2.46 -6.50 16.30
N VAL A 106 -1.68 -5.42 16.39
CA VAL A 106 -0.23 -5.50 16.65
C VAL A 106 0.05 -6.19 17.98
N LYS A 107 -0.70 -5.86 19.03
CA LYS A 107 -0.56 -6.47 20.36
C LYS A 107 -0.79 -7.99 20.31
N GLU A 108 -1.92 -8.42 19.76
CA GLU A 108 -2.26 -9.85 19.63
C GLU A 108 -1.22 -10.60 18.78
N ASN A 109 -0.78 -9.99 17.67
CA ASN A 109 0.20 -10.60 16.78
C ASN A 109 1.60 -10.68 17.39
N ALA A 110 2.00 -9.69 18.20
CA ALA A 110 3.28 -9.72 18.91
C ALA A 110 3.30 -10.84 19.96
N GLU A 111 2.19 -11.01 20.69
CA GLU A 111 2.04 -12.09 21.68
C GLU A 111 2.02 -13.48 21.05
N LYS A 112 1.34 -13.64 19.90
CA LYS A 112 1.18 -14.96 19.25
C LYS A 112 2.35 -15.37 18.35
N ASN A 113 2.87 -14.45 17.56
CA ASN A 113 3.73 -14.77 16.41
C ASN A 113 5.17 -14.27 16.55
N GLN A 114 5.55 -13.73 17.72
CA GLN A 114 6.84 -13.09 17.99
C GLN A 114 7.09 -11.83 17.15
N LEU A 115 7.90 -10.91 17.66
CA LEU A 115 8.12 -9.59 17.05
C LEU A 115 8.75 -9.67 15.63
N HIS A 116 9.60 -10.66 15.38
CA HIS A 116 10.23 -10.85 14.07
C HIS A 116 9.21 -11.17 12.96
N SER A 117 8.05 -11.75 13.29
CA SER A 117 6.97 -12.00 12.32
C SER A 117 6.31 -10.70 11.86
N LEU A 118 6.07 -9.76 12.78
CA LEU A 118 5.59 -8.41 12.45
C LEU A 118 6.59 -7.65 11.59
N GLN A 119 7.89 -7.79 11.87
CA GLN A 119 8.94 -7.22 11.01
C GLN A 119 8.86 -7.82 9.60
N ASN A 120 8.74 -9.13 9.45
CA ASN A 120 8.59 -9.78 8.14
C ASN A 120 7.37 -9.27 7.35
N THR A 121 6.22 -9.06 8.01
CA THR A 121 5.05 -8.44 7.36
C THR A 121 5.37 -7.03 6.86
N LEU A 122 6.02 -6.22 7.71
CA LEU A 122 6.45 -4.88 7.33
C LEU A 122 7.40 -4.90 6.11
N PHE A 123 8.33 -5.87 6.04
CA PHE A 123 9.21 -6.05 4.88
C PHE A 123 8.44 -6.38 3.61
N SER A 124 7.54 -7.36 3.70
CA SER A 124 6.73 -7.80 2.56
C SER A 124 5.91 -6.64 1.99
N GLU A 125 5.26 -5.86 2.85
CA GLU A 125 4.40 -4.76 2.43
C GLU A 125 5.18 -3.54 1.93
N LEU A 126 6.31 -3.18 2.57
CA LEU A 126 7.05 -1.97 2.22
C LEU A 126 8.03 -2.15 1.06
N LEU A 127 8.61 -3.34 0.91
CA LEU A 127 9.78 -3.53 0.04
C LEU A 127 9.53 -4.49 -1.11
N GLY A 128 8.46 -5.29 -1.07
CA GLY A 128 7.98 -6.12 -2.18
C GLY A 128 8.99 -7.16 -2.70
N LYS A 129 10.12 -7.36 -2.01
CA LYS A 129 11.16 -8.33 -2.35
C LYS A 129 10.98 -9.56 -1.48
N LYS A 130 10.69 -10.69 -2.11
CA LYS A 130 10.52 -11.99 -1.44
C LYS A 130 11.81 -12.54 -0.82
N ASP A 131 12.97 -11.99 -1.18
CA ASP A 131 14.28 -12.53 -0.78
C ASP A 131 14.86 -11.89 0.49
N ASP A 132 14.23 -10.84 1.04
CA ASP A 132 14.66 -10.16 2.27
C ASP A 132 13.92 -10.79 3.47
N TYR A 133 14.45 -11.88 4.03
CA TYR A 133 13.88 -12.56 5.21
C TYR A 133 14.51 -12.09 6.53
N VAL A 134 13.67 -11.76 7.51
CA VAL A 134 14.11 -11.42 8.87
C VAL A 134 14.33 -12.67 9.68
N TYR A 135 15.61 -12.99 9.92
CA TYR A 135 16.02 -14.12 10.75
C TYR A 135 15.80 -13.90 12.25
N ASN A 136 15.98 -12.66 12.72
CA ASN A 136 15.77 -12.27 14.12
C ASN A 136 15.49 -10.77 14.24
N GLU A 137 15.08 -10.34 15.43
CA GLU A 137 14.65 -8.96 15.71
C GLU A 137 15.73 -7.90 15.43
N TYR A 138 16.98 -8.20 15.77
CA TYR A 138 18.12 -7.30 15.57
C TYR A 138 18.39 -7.09 14.08
N ASN A 139 18.42 -8.19 13.31
CA ASN A 139 18.56 -8.14 11.86
C ASN A 139 17.41 -7.33 11.23
N GLY A 140 16.17 -7.60 11.66
CA GLY A 140 15.00 -6.85 11.19
C GLY A 140 15.12 -5.35 11.45
N LYS A 141 15.58 -4.93 12.63
CA LYS A 141 15.82 -3.51 12.94
C LYS A 141 16.82 -2.86 12.01
N CYS A 142 17.98 -3.49 11.79
CA CYS A 142 19.02 -2.99 10.89
C CYS A 142 18.51 -2.88 9.45
N MET A 143 17.77 -3.88 8.99
CA MET A 143 17.19 -3.91 7.66
C MET A 143 16.10 -2.82 7.48
N ILE A 144 15.22 -2.62 8.47
CA ILE A 144 14.19 -1.57 8.45
C ILE A 144 14.89 -0.20 8.33
N GLN A 145 15.88 0.05 9.17
CA GLN A 145 16.60 1.31 9.18
C GLN A 145 17.28 1.58 7.82
N SER A 146 18.01 0.59 7.29
CA SER A 146 18.74 0.71 6.03
C SER A 146 17.82 0.93 4.82
N ARG A 147 16.65 0.29 4.82
CA ARG A 147 15.72 0.35 3.68
C ARG A 147 14.81 1.58 3.73
N LEU A 148 14.33 1.98 4.91
CA LEU A 148 13.38 3.09 5.04
C LEU A 148 14.04 4.46 5.10
N CYS A 149 15.34 4.57 5.42
CA CYS A 149 16.03 5.86 5.62
C CYS A 149 16.03 6.81 4.41
N SER A 150 15.75 6.31 3.20
CA SER A 150 15.72 7.11 1.96
C SER A 150 14.33 7.16 1.32
N MET A 151 13.31 6.64 2.01
CA MET A 151 11.96 6.50 1.49
C MET A 151 10.97 7.32 2.32
N LYS A 152 10.02 7.96 1.64
CA LYS A 152 8.83 8.52 2.27
C LYS A 152 7.85 7.38 2.49
N VAL A 153 7.62 7.00 3.74
CA VAL A 153 6.86 5.80 4.13
C VAL A 153 5.72 6.18 5.05
N LEU A 154 4.55 5.54 4.91
CA LEU A 154 3.43 5.65 5.85
C LEU A 154 3.20 4.30 6.52
N ILE A 155 3.27 4.24 7.85
CA ILE A 155 3.01 3.04 8.63
C ILE A 155 1.87 3.31 9.60
N VAL A 156 0.85 2.47 9.58
CA VAL A 156 -0.24 2.51 10.56
C VAL A 156 -0.17 1.25 11.40
N LEU A 157 -0.07 1.44 12.71
CA LEU A 157 0.01 0.39 13.70
C LEU A 157 -1.25 0.43 14.56
N ASP A 158 -2.15 -0.49 14.30
CA ASP A 158 -3.44 -0.61 14.97
C ASP A 158 -3.34 -1.60 16.14
N ASP A 159 -3.97 -1.23 17.26
CA ASP A 159 -4.02 -2.04 18.48
C ASP A 159 -2.62 -2.33 19.07
N ILE A 160 -1.81 -1.28 19.30
CA ILE A 160 -0.56 -1.38 20.10
C ILE A 160 -0.88 -1.30 21.61
N ASP A 161 -1.83 -0.44 21.97
CA ASP A 161 -2.30 -0.23 23.34
C ASP A 161 -3.83 -0.06 23.31
N HIS A 162 -4.51 -0.37 24.41
CA HIS A 162 -5.97 -0.49 24.48
C HIS A 162 -6.72 0.75 23.97
N ASP A 163 -6.07 1.92 24.03
CA ASP A 163 -6.68 3.19 23.66
C ASP A 163 -6.00 3.92 22.50
N VAL A 164 -4.87 3.45 21.96
CA VAL A 164 -4.02 4.25 21.03
C VAL A 164 -3.64 3.49 19.76
N ILE A 165 -3.85 4.14 18.61
CA ILE A 165 -3.33 3.75 17.29
C ILE A 165 -2.20 4.70 16.91
N TRP A 166 -1.11 4.16 16.37
CA TRP A 166 0.05 4.95 15.96
C TRP A 166 0.12 5.08 14.44
N ILE A 167 0.30 6.30 13.95
CA ILE A 167 0.55 6.61 12.54
C ILE A 167 1.93 7.24 12.44
N ILE A 168 2.79 6.66 11.62
CA ILE A 168 4.20 7.01 11.42
C ILE A 168 4.39 7.40 9.95
#